data_AF-A0A954TP41-F1
#
_entry.id   AF-A0A954TP41-F1
#
_cell.length_a   1.000
_cell.length_b   1.000
_cell.length_c   1.000
_cell.angle_alpha   90.00
_cell.angle_beta   90.00
_cell.angle_gamma   90.00
#
_symmetry.space_group_name_H-M   'P 1'
#
loop_
_entity.id
_entity.type
_entity.pdbx_description
1 polymer ?
#
loop_
_entity_poly.entity_id
_entity_poly.type
_entity_poly.pdbx_seq_one_letter_code
_entity_poly.pdbx_strand_id
1 'polypeptide(L)' 'MRICDLHSSTIRLTRAAKDLREQWNATSEYWKDKNRDDFDSKYVQPIGPQISLLLAAVNSLSDVFARAERELEDRKSED' A
#
# COMPACT_ATOMS: atom_id res chain seq x y z
N MET A 1 14.93 -5.17 14.88
CA MET A 1 14.55 -6.33 14.03
C MET A 1 14.45 -5.89 12.56
N ARG A 2 15.13 -6.54 11.59
CA ARG A 2 14.94 -6.28 10.12
C ARG A 2 13.80 -7.14 9.53
N ILE A 3 12.73 -7.40 10.27
CA ILE A 3 11.78 -8.47 9.92
C ILE A 3 10.81 -8.08 8.79
N CYS A 4 10.49 -6.81 8.61
CA CYS A 4 9.83 -6.30 7.41
C CYS A 4 10.13 -4.81 7.30
N ASP A 5 10.80 -4.35 6.24
CA ASP A 5 10.83 -2.91 5.93
C ASP A 5 9.48 -2.51 5.30
N LEU A 6 8.46 -2.46 6.18
CA LEU A 6 7.09 -2.11 5.84
C LEU A 6 7.01 -0.66 5.33
N HIS A 7 7.83 0.22 5.90
CA HIS A 7 7.86 1.62 5.53
C HIS A 7 8.35 1.84 4.10
N SER A 8 9.51 1.31 3.73
CA SER A 8 10.00 1.46 2.35
C SER A 8 9.11 0.73 1.35
N SER A 9 8.54 -0.43 1.73
CA SER A 9 7.63 -1.19 0.88
C SER A 9 6.33 -0.43 0.59
N THR A 10 5.74 0.24 1.60
CA THR A 10 4.53 1.05 1.42
C THR A 10 4.79 2.30 0.58
N ILE A 11 5.95 2.94 0.72
CA ILE A 11 6.37 4.05 -0.16
C ILE A 11 6.47 3.58 -1.61
N ARG A 12 7.12 2.45 -1.86
CA ARG A 12 7.26 1.88 -3.21
C ARG A 12 5.90 1.53 -3.82
N LEU A 13 5.01 0.94 -3.03
CA LEU A 13 3.65 0.61 -3.49
C LEU A 13 2.86 1.87 -3.86
N THR A 14 2.93 2.90 -3.02
CA THR A 14 2.22 4.17 -3.27
C THR A 14 2.72 4.85 -4.55
N ARG A 15 4.03 4.83 -4.79
CA ARG A 15 4.63 5.34 -6.04
C ARG A 15 4.15 4.53 -7.25
N ALA A 16 4.25 3.20 -7.20
CA ALA A 16 3.80 2.35 -8.29
C ALA A 16 2.30 2.52 -8.60
N ALA A 17 1.46 2.74 -7.59
CA ALA A 17 0.04 3.01 -7.75
C ALA A 17 -0.23 4.34 -8.45
N LYS A 18 0.55 5.37 -8.09
CA LYS A 18 0.51 6.68 -8.73
C LYS A 18 0.92 6.57 -10.20
N ASP A 19 2.06 5.92 -10.47
CA ASP A 19 2.58 5.73 -11.82
C ASP A 19 1.57 4.96 -12.69
N LEU A 20 0.95 3.91 -12.16
CA LEU A 20 -0.12 3.18 -12.83
C LEU A 20 -1.29 4.09 -13.20
N ARG A 21 -1.74 4.95 -12.29
CA ARG A 21 -2.85 5.87 -12.55
C ARG A 21 -2.51 6.88 -13.64
N GLU A 22 -1.30 7.45 -13.59
CA GLU A 22 -0.83 8.41 -14.60
C GLU A 22 -0.76 7.76 -15.99
N GLN A 23 -0.14 6.58 -16.09
CA GLN A 23 -0.04 5.85 -17.35
C GLN A 23 -1.40 5.36 -17.86
N TRP A 24 -2.30 4.96 -16.96
CA TRP A 24 -3.66 4.60 -17.32
C TRP A 24 -4.43 5.79 -17.92
N ASN A 25 -4.33 6.97 -17.30
CA ASN A 25 -4.98 8.17 -17.80
C ASN A 25 -4.50 8.48 -19.22
N ALA A 26 -3.18 8.52 -19.45
CA ALA A 26 -2.59 8.75 -20.76
C ALA A 26 -3.02 7.68 -21.79
N THR A 27 -3.03 6.40 -21.40
CA THR A 27 -3.46 5.31 -22.29
C THR A 27 -4.94 5.43 -22.66
N SER A 28 -5.78 5.79 -21.69
CA SER A 28 -7.22 5.92 -21.87
C SER A 28 -7.62 7.10 -22.77
N GLU A 29 -6.71 8.04 -23.06
CA GLU A 29 -6.92 9.11 -24.04
C GLU A 29 -6.98 8.57 -25.47
N TYR A 30 -6.28 7.49 -25.77
CA TYR A 30 -6.17 6.91 -27.11
C TYR A 30 -6.92 5.58 -27.24
N TRP A 31 -6.97 4.80 -26.17
CA TRP A 31 -7.72 3.54 -26.13
C TRP A 31 -9.17 3.82 -25.74
N LYS A 32 -10.12 3.66 -26.68
CA LYS A 32 -11.54 4.08 -26.54
C LYS A 32 -12.57 2.97 -26.82
N ASP A 33 -12.16 1.71 -26.79
CA ASP A 33 -13.06 0.60 -27.07
C ASP A 33 -13.72 0.03 -25.79
N LYS A 34 -14.59 -0.96 -25.97
CA LYS A 34 -15.22 -1.66 -24.85
C LYS A 34 -14.21 -2.39 -23.95
N ASN A 35 -13.10 -2.88 -24.49
CA ASN A 35 -12.09 -3.57 -23.70
C ASN A 35 -11.40 -2.61 -22.72
N ARG A 36 -11.22 -1.34 -23.10
CA ARG A 36 -10.75 -0.27 -22.20
C ARG A 36 -11.70 -0.08 -21.02
N ASP A 37 -13.01 0.00 -21.28
CA ASP A 37 -14.04 0.15 -20.24
C ASP A 37 -14.07 -1.04 -19.29
N ASP A 38 -14.03 -2.24 -19.86
CA ASP A 38 -14.02 -3.50 -19.10
C ASP A 38 -12.72 -3.63 -18.27
N PHE A 39 -11.58 -3.16 -18.79
CA PHE A 39 -10.31 -3.15 -18.07
C PHE A 39 -10.30 -2.13 -16.92
N ASP A 40 -10.78 -0.90 -17.15
CA ASP A 40 -10.87 0.14 -16.11
C ASP A 40 -11.69 -0.35 -14.92
N SER A 41 -12.91 -0.81 -15.21
CA SER A 41 -13.88 -1.22 -14.20
C SER A 41 -13.43 -2.46 -13.43
N LYS A 42 -12.86 -3.45 -14.12
CA LYS A 42 -12.48 -4.73 -13.52
C LYS A 42 -11.16 -4.68 -12.76
N TYR A 43 -10.20 -3.87 -13.20
CA TYR A 43 -8.83 -3.92 -12.67
C TYR A 43 -8.34 -2.58 -12.13
N VAL A 44 -8.56 -1.46 -12.83
CA VAL A 44 -7.95 -0.18 -12.43
C VAL A 44 -8.70 0.50 -11.28
N GLN A 45 -10.03 0.53 -11.34
CA GLN A 45 -10.87 1.13 -10.29
C GLN A 45 -10.73 0.40 -8.94
N PRO A 46 -10.72 -0.95 -8.88
CA PRO A 46 -10.62 -1.66 -7.60
C PRO A 46 -9.28 -1.54 -6.89
N ILE A 47 -8.18 -1.33 -7.63
CA ILE A 47 -6.83 -1.29 -7.05
C ILE A 47 -6.66 -0.15 -6.04
N GLY A 48 -7.21 1.03 -6.32
CA GLY A 48 -7.07 2.21 -5.44
C GLY A 48 -7.55 1.94 -4.00
N PRO A 49 -8.83 1.58 -3.81
CA PRO A 49 -9.35 1.21 -2.49
C PRO A 49 -8.60 0.05 -1.82
N GLN A 50 -8.19 -0.97 -2.58
CA GLN A 50 -7.44 -2.11 -2.05
C GLN A 50 -6.06 -1.68 -1.49
N ILE A 51 -5.36 -0.79 -2.20
CA ILE A 51 -4.09 -0.23 -1.72
C ILE A 51 -4.32 0.59 -0.45
N SER A 52 -5.36 1.43 -0.40
CA SER A 52 -5.69 2.19 0.81
C SER A 52 -5.96 1.28 2.03
N LEU A 53 -6.69 0.18 1.83
CA LEU A 53 -6.94 -0.81 2.88
C LEU A 53 -5.64 -1.49 3.34
N LEU A 54 -4.77 -1.87 2.40
CA LEU A 54 -3.47 -2.46 2.73
C LEU A 54 -2.60 -1.49 3.53
N LEU A 55 -2.51 -0.21 3.11
CA LEU A 55 -1.74 0.81 3.82
C LEU A 55 -2.26 1.00 5.27
N ALA A 56 -3.57 1.00 5.46
CA ALA A 56 -4.17 1.08 6.79
C ALA A 56 -3.79 -0.14 7.65
N ALA A 57 -3.85 -1.35 7.10
CA ALA A 57 -3.46 -2.57 7.80
C ALA A 57 -1.96 -2.57 8.17
N VAL A 58 -1.09 -2.11 7.27
CA VAL A 58 0.35 -2.01 7.53
C VAL A 58 0.67 -0.99 8.63
N ASN A 59 -0.03 0.15 8.65
CA ASN A 59 0.13 1.14 9.72
C ASN A 59 -0.29 0.55 11.07
N SER A 60 -1.45 -0.11 11.12
CA SER A 60 -1.92 -0.76 12.35
C SER A 60 -0.94 -1.83 12.84
N LEU A 61 -0.36 -2.63 11.93
CA LEU A 61 0.64 -3.63 12.27
C LEU A 61 1.93 -2.99 12.83
N SER A 62 2.35 -1.87 12.23
CA SER A 62 3.54 -1.13 12.69
C SER A 62 3.35 -0.58 14.10
N ASP A 63 2.15 -0.08 14.41
CA ASP A 63 1.82 0.39 15.76
C ASP A 63 1.85 -0.75 16.80
N VAL A 64 1.36 -1.93 16.44
CA VAL A 64 1.40 -3.11 17.31
C VAL A 64 2.85 -3.53 17.59
N PHE A 65 3.71 -3.56 16.58
CA PHE A 65 5.11 -3.88 16.77
C PHE A 65 5.85 -2.84 17.62
N ALA A 66 5.58 -1.55 17.41
CA ALA A 66 6.17 -0.48 18.22
C ALA A 66 5.76 -0.57 19.70
N ARG A 67 4.51 -0.96 19.99
CA ARG A 67 4.06 -1.21 21.37
C ARG A 67 4.76 -2.40 22.00
N ALA A 68 4.83 -3.53 21.28
CA ALA A 68 5.50 -4.73 21.76
C ALA A 68 7.00 -4.49 22.02
N GLU A 69 7.68 -3.72 21.17
CA GLU A 69 9.09 -3.35 21.37
C GLU A 69 9.28 -2.55 22.67
N ARG A 70 8.43 -1.55 22.93
CA ARG A 70 8.47 -0.78 24.19
C ARG A 70 8.22 -1.65 25.42
N GLU A 71 7.20 -2.51 25.38
CA GLU A 71 6.89 -3.41 26.50
C GLU A 71 8.06 -4.35 26.83
N LEU A 72 8.84 -4.77 25.83
CA LEU A 72 10.03 -5.60 26.03
C LEU A 72 11.20 -4.79 26.57
N GLU A 73 11.39 -3.56 26.13
CA GLU A 73 12.42 -2.65 26.66
C GLU A 73 12.16 -2.30 28.13
N ASP A 74 10.92 -1.97 28.48
CA ASP A 74 10.52 -1.63 29.84
C ASP A 74 10.80 -2.81 30.80
N ARG A 75 10.40 -4.03 30.44
CA ARG A 75 10.66 -5.24 31.25
C ARG A 75 12.15 -5.52 31.44
N LYS A 76 12.98 -5.26 30.43
CA LYS A 76 14.43 -5.45 30.51
C LYS A 76 15.10 -4.45 31.45
N SER A 77 14.46 -3.30 31.71
CA SER A 77 15.00 -2.25 32.59
C SER A 77 14.66 -2.45 34.08
N GLU A 78 13.75 -3.37 34.39
CA GLU A 78 13.29 -3.69 35.75
C GLU A 78 14.03 -4.88 36.40
N ASP A 79 14.80 -5.66 35.61
CA ASP A 79 15.70 -6.75 36.06
C ASP A 79 17.17 -6.28 36.17
#